data_AF-A0A2A5EIJ2-F1
#
_entry.id   AF-A0A2A5EIJ2-F1
#
_cell.length_a   1.000
_cell.length_b   1.000
_cell.length_c   1.000
_cell.angle_alpha   90.00
_cell.angle_beta   90.00
_cell.angle_gamma   90.00
#
_symmetry.space_group_name_H-M   'P 1'
#
loop_
_entity.id
_entity.type
_entity.pdbx_description
1 polymer ?
#
loop_
_entity_poly.entity_id
_entity_poly.type
_entity_poly.pdbx_seq_one_letter_code
_entity_poly.pdbx_strand_id
1 'polypeptide(L)'
;MEDLKLTSEDKALLVPKLVDYLARELDVEAGQFDAEFLLDFLTKEVGALLYNRGLADAHAALEKHIEAFGEVIYALEKDVGERR
;
A
#
# COMPACT_ATOMS: atom_id res chain seq x y z
N MET A 1 -0.13 11.65 7.99
CA MET A 1 -0.02 11.15 6.61
C MET A 1 0.04 12.38 5.74
N GLU A 2 1.09 12.58 4.93
CA GLU A 2 0.97 13.57 3.86
C GLU A 2 -0.21 13.15 2.97
N ASP A 3 -0.92 14.13 2.42
CA ASP A 3 -2.00 13.85 1.47
C ASP A 3 -1.45 12.94 0.36
N LEU A 4 -2.03 11.75 0.21
CA LEU A 4 -1.67 10.84 -0.87
C LEU A 4 -2.07 11.51 -2.20
N LYS A 5 -1.08 12.10 -2.88
CA LYS A 5 -1.26 12.87 -4.12
C LYS A 5 -0.45 12.23 -5.22
N LEU A 6 -1.10 11.99 -6.35
CA LEU A 6 -0.41 11.58 -7.56
C LEU A 6 0.43 12.73 -8.10
N THR A 7 1.65 12.43 -8.52
CA THR A 7 2.51 13.39 -9.20
C THR A 7 2.00 13.62 -10.63
N SER A 8 2.48 14.67 -11.29
CA SER A 8 2.16 14.91 -12.70
C SER A 8 2.61 13.76 -13.60
N GLU A 9 3.70 13.08 -13.25
CA GLU A 9 4.22 11.90 -13.97
C GLU A 9 3.30 10.70 -13.79
N ASP A 10 2.81 10.44 -12.57
CA ASP A 10 1.83 9.39 -12.30
C ASP A 10 0.55 9.62 -13.10
N LYS A 11 0.05 10.86 -13.10
CA LYS A 11 -1.15 11.25 -13.85
C LYS A 11 -0.96 11.08 -15.36
N ALA A 12 0.19 11.49 -15.90
CA ALA A 12 0.51 11.30 -17.32
C ALA A 12 0.51 9.81 -17.72
N LEU A 13 0.86 8.91 -16.79
CA LEU A 13 0.84 7.46 -17.02
C LEU A 13 -0.56 6.85 -16.87
N LEU A 14 -1.36 7.33 -15.91
CA LEU A 14 -2.61 6.69 -15.50
C LEU A 14 -3.84 7.24 -16.22
N VAL A 15 -3.90 8.55 -16.49
CA VAL A 15 -5.05 9.18 -17.14
C VAL A 15 -5.36 8.57 -18.52
N PRO A 16 -4.39 8.32 -19.42
CA PRO A 16 -4.70 7.70 -20.71
C PRO A 16 -5.27 6.27 -20.58
N LYS A 17 -4.79 5.51 -19.58
CA LYS A 17 -5.31 4.16 -19.30
C LYS A 17 -6.74 4.21 -18.78
N LEU A 18 -7.05 5.20 -17.94
CA LEU A 18 -8.39 5.39 -17.42
C LEU A 18 -9.35 5.80 -18.55
N VAL A 19 -8.95 6.72 -19.43
CA VAL A 19 -9.75 7.08 -20.62
C VAL A 19 -10.03 5.85 -21.51
N ASP A 20 -8.99 5.05 -21.81
CA ASP A 20 -9.16 3.83 -22.63
C ASP A 20 -10.12 2.83 -21.99
N TYR A 21 -9.98 2.62 -20.67
CA TYR A 21 -10.86 1.72 -19.92
C TYR A 21 -12.32 2.21 -19.92
N LEU A 22 -12.55 3.50 -19.66
CA LEU A 22 -13.89 4.09 -19.65
C LEU A 22 -14.57 3.93 -21.02
N ALA A 23 -13.85 4.17 -22.11
CA ALA A 23 -14.39 4.02 -23.45
C ALA A 23 -14.69 2.56 -23.80
N ARG A 24 -13.75 1.64 -23.51
CA ARG A 24 -13.84 0.25 -23.95
C ARG A 24 -14.79 -0.61 -23.12
N GLU A 25 -14.75 -0.43 -21.81
CA GLU A 25 -15.46 -1.31 -20.88
C GLU A 25 -16.80 -0.72 -20.45
N LEU A 26 -16.93 0.60 -20.47
CA LEU A 26 -18.13 1.30 -19.98
C LEU A 26 -18.85 2.13 -21.06
N ASP A 27 -18.34 2.19 -22.29
CA ASP A 27 -18.88 3.00 -23.39
C ASP A 27 -19.00 4.51 -23.03
N VAL A 28 -18.05 5.00 -22.23
CA VAL A 28 -17.97 6.40 -21.80
C VAL A 28 -16.79 7.10 -22.47
N GLU A 29 -17.09 8.03 -23.38
CA GLU A 29 -16.08 8.94 -23.94
C GLU A 29 -15.74 10.05 -22.94
N ALA A 30 -14.61 9.91 -22.25
CA ALA A 30 -14.10 10.91 -21.32
C ALA A 30 -12.92 11.70 -21.90
N GLY A 31 -12.89 13.01 -21.68
CA GLY A 31 -11.71 13.83 -21.94
C GLY A 31 -10.61 13.58 -20.90
N GLN A 32 -9.38 14.03 -21.19
CA GLN A 32 -8.25 13.86 -20.27
C GLN A 32 -8.48 14.55 -18.92
N PHE A 33 -9.07 15.75 -18.91
CA PHE A 33 -9.36 16.47 -17.67
C PHE A 33 -10.41 15.76 -16.81
N ASP A 34 -11.47 15.22 -17.42
CA ASP A 34 -12.51 14.50 -16.69
C ASP A 34 -11.95 13.21 -16.07
N ALA A 35 -11.13 12.48 -16.81
CA ALA A 35 -10.44 11.30 -16.31
C ALA A 35 -9.43 11.65 -15.20
N GLU A 36 -8.72 12.78 -15.29
CA GLU A 36 -7.84 13.24 -14.22
C GLU A 36 -8.62 13.57 -12.94
N PHE A 37 -9.76 14.26 -13.04
CA PHE A 37 -10.60 14.53 -11.87
C PHE A 37 -11.16 13.26 -11.24
N LEU A 38 -11.57 12.29 -12.06
CA LEU A 38 -12.01 10.99 -11.55
C LEU A 38 -10.86 10.26 -10.85
N LEU A 39 -9.67 10.28 -11.41
CA LEU A 39 -8.49 9.67 -10.82
C LEU A 39 -8.12 10.33 -9.49
N ASP A 40 -8.20 11.66 -9.39
CA ASP A 40 -7.98 12.41 -8.15
C ASP A 40 -9.02 12.06 -7.09
N PHE A 41 -10.29 11.95 -7.48
CA PHE A 41 -11.38 11.52 -6.60
C PHE A 41 -11.11 10.10 -6.06
N LEU A 42 -10.81 9.14 -6.93
CA LEU A 42 -10.52 7.76 -6.53
C LEU A 42 -9.29 7.69 -5.61
N THR A 43 -8.25 8.46 -5.90
CA THR A 43 -7.05 8.51 -5.06
C THR A 43 -7.37 8.99 -3.66
N LYS A 44 -8.22 10.03 -3.55
CA LYS A 44 -8.65 10.55 -2.25
C LYS A 44 -9.49 9.53 -1.46
N GLU A 45 -10.46 8.89 -2.10
CA GLU A 45 -11.42 8.02 -1.40
C GLU A 45 -10.82 6.62 -1.11
N VAL A 46 -9.99 6.09 -2.01
CA VAL A 46 -9.48 4.70 -1.94
C VAL A 46 -8.01 4.62 -1.54
N GLY A 47 -7.22 5.67 -1.77
CA GLY A 47 -5.77 5.65 -1.60
C GLY A 47 -5.32 5.33 -0.17
N ALA A 48 -5.93 5.95 0.83
CA ALA A 48 -5.60 5.69 2.23
C ALA A 48 -5.93 4.25 2.66
N LEU A 49 -7.03 3.67 2.13
CA LEU A 49 -7.42 2.30 2.44
C LEU A 49 -6.38 1.29 1.92
N LEU A 50 -5.98 1.44 0.66
CA LEU A 50 -4.97 0.56 0.04
C LEU A 50 -3.59 0.74 0.68
N TYR A 51 -3.20 1.98 0.96
CA TYR A 51 -1.93 2.28 1.64
C TYR A 51 -1.86 1.64 3.03
N ASN A 52 -2.90 1.83 3.84
CA ASN A 52 -2.96 1.24 5.18
C ASN A 52 -2.95 -0.29 5.13
N ARG A 53 -3.60 -0.89 4.13
CA ARG A 53 -3.53 -2.34 3.94
C ARG A 53 -2.11 -2.80 3.64
N GLY A 54 -1.41 -2.11 2.74
CA GLY A 54 0.00 -2.40 2.45
C GLY A 54 0.90 -2.26 3.67
N LEU A 55 0.70 -1.22 4.50
CA LEU A 55 1.42 -1.07 5.76
C LEU A 55 1.14 -2.20 6.75
N ALA A 56 -0.12 -2.64 6.85
CA ALA A 56 -0.47 -3.76 7.72
C ALA A 56 0.20 -5.06 7.27
N ASP A 57 0.25 -5.33 5.96
CA ASP A 57 0.93 -6.50 5.42
C ASP A 57 2.45 -6.43 5.68
N ALA A 58 3.07 -5.25 5.55
CA ALA A 58 4.48 -5.03 5.88
C ALA A 58 4.75 -5.23 7.38
N HIS A 59 3.87 -4.75 8.25
CA HIS A 59 3.98 -4.93 9.69
C HIS A 59 3.89 -6.42 10.08
N ALA A 60 2.92 -7.15 9.52
CA ALA A 60 2.77 -8.58 9.76
C ALA A 60 3.98 -9.39 9.25
N ALA A 61 4.63 -8.97 8.16
CA ALA A 61 5.87 -9.58 7.71
C ALA A 61 7.01 -9.33 8.69
N LEU A 62 7.14 -8.10 9.23
CA LEU A 62 8.15 -7.76 10.22
C LEU A 62 7.96 -8.52 11.55
N GLU A 63 6.73 -8.62 12.04
CA GLU A 63 6.40 -9.34 13.28
C GLU A 63 6.92 -10.78 13.24
N LYS A 64 6.72 -11.50 12.13
CA LYS A 64 7.24 -12.87 11.94
C LYS A 64 8.76 -12.95 12.06
N HIS A 65 9.47 -11.95 11.54
CA HIS A 65 10.93 -11.90 11.67
C HIS A 65 11.34 -11.67 13.12
N ILE A 66 10.66 -10.77 13.83
CA ILE A 66 10.93 -10.49 15.24
C ILE A 66 10.67 -11.73 16.11
N GLU A 67 9.57 -12.45 15.87
CA GLU A 67 9.26 -13.72 16.55
C GLU A 67 10.39 -14.72 16.36
N ALA A 68 10.85 -14.92 15.11
CA ALA A 68 11.96 -15.81 14.81
C ALA A 68 13.27 -15.38 15.51
N PHE A 69 13.54 -14.08 15.61
CA PHE A 69 14.68 -13.57 16.40
C PHE A 69 14.53 -13.89 17.89
N GLY A 70 13.32 -13.77 18.44
CA GLY A 70 13.02 -14.13 19.83
C GLY A 70 13.32 -15.60 20.13
N GLU A 71 12.95 -16.51 19.22
CA GLU A 71 13.26 -17.94 19.32
C GLU A 71 14.78 -18.20 19.35
N VAL A 72 15.54 -17.50 18.51
CA VAL A 72 17.01 -17.61 18.50
C VAL A 72 17.61 -17.13 19.82
N ILE A 73 17.12 -16.02 20.37
CA ILE A 73 17.60 -15.51 21.67
C ILE A 73 17.31 -16.54 22.75
N TYR A 74 16.08 -17.05 22.84
CA TYR A 74 15.69 -18.05 23.82
C TYR A 74 16.55 -19.32 23.73
N ALA A 75 16.84 -19.78 22.51
CA ALA A 75 17.71 -20.95 22.30
C ALA A 75 19.17 -20.71 22.79
N LEU A 76 19.62 -19.46 22.86
CA LEU A 76 20.95 -19.09 23.34
C LEU A 76 21.01 -18.83 24.86
N GLU A 77 19.86 -18.65 25.51
CA GLU A 77 19.81 -18.50 26.96
C GLU A 77 20.38 -19.74 27.65
N LYS A 78 21.18 -19.51 28.70
CA LYS A 78 21.78 -20.57 29.50
C LYS A 78 21.16 -20.54 30.88
N ASP A 79 20.80 -21.71 31.39
CA ASP A 79 20.32 -21.86 32.75
C ASP A 79 21.41 -21.43 33.75
N VAL A 80 21.06 -20.48 34.62
CA VAL A 80 21.90 -20.08 35.74
C VAL A 80 21.38 -20.86 36.93
N GLY A 81 21.80 -22.13 37.02
CA GLY A 81 21.26 -23.10 37.96
C GLY A 81 21.04 -22.54 39.37
N GLU A 82 19.89 -22.90 39.96
CA GLU A 82 19.53 -22.53 41.32
C GLU A 82 20.69 -22.83 42.28
N ARG A 83 21.21 -21.78 42.93
CA ARG A 83 22.11 -21.91 44.07
C ARG A 83 21.37 -22.72 45.15
N ARG A 84 21.73 -24.01 45.25
CA ARG A 84 21.41 -24.89 46.39
C ARG A 84 21.94 -24.30 47.69
#